data_AF-A0A2S5WNK6-F1
#
_entry.id   AF-A0A2S5WNK6-F1
#
_cell.length_a   1.000
_cell.length_b   1.000
_cell.length_c   1.000
_cell.angle_alpha   90.00
_cell.angle_beta   90.00
_cell.angle_gamma   90.00
#
_symmetry.space_group_name_H-M   'P 1'
#
loop_
_entity.id
_entity.type
_entity.pdbx_description
1 polymer ?
#
loop_
_entity_poly.entity_id
_entity_poly.type
_entity_poly.pdbx_seq_one_letter_code
_entity_poly.pdbx_strand_id
1 'polypeptide(L)'
;MGEQTRRSVGYDDEKAISAAITGRTIAAIDHEHHGDLQWSDEHRPSGGYSTLILTLDDGTKFVAQEADGGCACSNGCFSVEPSEGISRLIGATILNATVDEHKTDDYGDSAVIKLFVYVEGLTGAQELFSSEGTDNGYYGWGYHLFVEAAS
;
A
#
# COMPACT_ATOMS: atom_id res chain seq x y z
N MET A 1 26.88 10.34 1.07
CA MET A 1 25.90 9.28 1.37
C MET A 1 24.83 9.94 2.21
N GLY A 2 23.77 10.43 1.57
CA GLY A 2 22.61 11.00 2.27
C GLY A 2 21.75 9.84 2.78
N GLU A 3 21.40 9.87 4.06
CA GLU A 3 20.47 8.93 4.66
C GLU A 3 19.07 9.20 4.06
N GLN A 4 18.52 8.25 3.30
CA GLN A 4 17.14 8.35 2.85
C GLN A 4 16.25 8.41 4.07
N THR A 5 15.55 9.54 4.25
CA THR A 5 14.66 9.73 5.40
C THR A 5 13.34 9.02 5.10
N ARG A 6 13.19 7.78 5.60
CA ARG A 6 11.92 7.05 5.55
C ARG A 6 11.01 7.54 6.67
N ARG A 7 9.80 7.98 6.31
CA ARG A 7 8.76 8.41 7.24
C ARG A 7 7.53 7.52 7.09
N SER A 8 7.00 7.02 8.21
CA SER A 8 5.70 6.32 8.22
C SER A 8 4.54 7.31 8.08
N VAL A 9 3.51 6.91 7.34
CA VAL A 9 2.25 7.61 7.15
C VAL A 9 1.11 6.68 7.57
N GLY A 10 0.17 7.19 8.37
CA GLY A 10 -1.04 6.43 8.71
C GLY A 10 -1.89 6.23 7.48
N TYR A 11 -2.46 5.03 7.30
CA TYR A 11 -3.33 4.76 6.16
C TYR A 11 -4.63 5.57 6.21
N ASP A 12 -5.07 5.95 7.42
CA ASP A 12 -6.21 6.81 7.70
C ASP A 12 -5.87 8.31 7.63
N ASP A 13 -4.59 8.67 7.45
CA ASP A 13 -4.14 10.05 7.27
C ASP A 13 -4.13 10.42 5.78
N GLU A 14 -5.32 10.47 5.17
CA GLU A 14 -5.51 10.87 3.78
C GLU A 14 -4.84 12.21 3.44
N LYS A 15 -4.76 13.12 4.40
CA LYS A 15 -4.12 14.42 4.23
C LYS A 15 -2.61 14.28 4.08
N ALA A 16 -1.96 13.45 4.91
CA ALA A 16 -0.54 13.18 4.78
C ALA A 16 -0.22 12.38 3.51
N ILE A 17 -1.06 11.41 3.15
CA ILE A 17 -0.93 10.66 1.88
C ILE A 17 -1.02 11.63 0.70
N SER A 18 -2.10 12.40 0.62
CA SER A 18 -2.32 13.36 -0.47
C SER A 18 -1.21 14.40 -0.52
N ALA A 19 -0.74 14.92 0.62
CA ALA A 19 0.37 15.88 0.66
C ALA A 19 1.70 15.30 0.16
N ALA A 20 1.91 13.98 0.29
CA ALA A 20 3.12 13.32 -0.17
C ALA A 20 3.17 13.11 -1.68
N ILE A 21 2.02 12.83 -2.31
CA ILE A 21 1.99 12.37 -3.72
C ILE A 21 1.28 13.33 -4.69
N THR A 22 0.47 14.27 -4.21
CA THR A 22 -0.26 15.20 -5.09
C THR A 22 0.67 16.18 -5.80
N GLY A 23 0.40 16.42 -7.08
CA GLY A 23 1.20 17.27 -7.97
C GLY A 23 2.44 16.58 -8.52
N ARG A 24 2.65 15.29 -8.23
CA ARG A 24 3.78 14.50 -8.70
C ARG A 24 3.40 13.58 -9.83
N THR A 25 4.36 13.30 -10.71
CA THR A 25 4.17 12.35 -11.81
C THR A 25 4.72 10.99 -11.40
N ILE A 26 3.96 9.93 -11.70
CA ILE A 26 4.40 8.55 -11.44
C ILE A 26 5.50 8.19 -12.45
N ALA A 27 6.72 7.99 -11.99
CA ALA A 27 7.87 7.64 -12.83
C ALA A 27 8.03 6.13 -12.99
N ALA A 28 7.79 5.36 -11.93
CA ALA A 28 7.84 3.90 -11.94
C ALA A 28 6.91 3.31 -10.89
N ILE A 29 6.51 2.05 -11.12
CA ILE A 29 5.73 1.24 -10.19
C ILE A 29 6.38 -0.13 -10.14
N ASP A 30 6.80 -0.53 -8.94
CA ASP A 30 7.43 -1.82 -8.68
C ASP A 30 6.60 -2.60 -7.66
N HIS A 31 6.43 -3.90 -7.90
CA HIS A 31 5.77 -4.82 -6.97
C HIS A 31 6.75 -5.94 -6.64
N GLU A 32 7.13 -6.04 -5.37
CA GLU A 32 8.11 -6.98 -4.87
C GLU A 32 7.43 -7.94 -3.90
N HIS A 33 7.70 -9.24 -4.07
CA HIS A 33 7.38 -10.26 -3.06
C HIS A 33 8.67 -10.67 -2.37
N HIS A 34 8.68 -10.57 -1.05
CA HIS A 34 9.83 -10.92 -0.22
C HIS A 34 9.53 -12.22 0.51
N GLY A 35 10.39 -13.23 0.38
CA GLY A 35 10.21 -14.55 1.01
C GLY A 35 9.44 -15.55 0.15
N ASP A 36 9.59 -16.84 0.47
CA ASP A 36 8.85 -17.92 -0.19
C ASP A 36 7.43 -18.00 0.39
N LEU A 37 6.43 -17.53 -0.35
CA LEU A 37 5.02 -17.80 -0.05
C LEU A 37 4.78 -19.32 -0.16
N GLN A 38 4.93 -20.04 0.94
CA GLN A 38 4.55 -21.46 0.98
C GLN A 38 3.03 -21.55 1.10
N TRP A 39 2.36 -21.62 -0.06
CA TRP A 39 0.99 -22.08 -0.16
C TRP A 39 0.98 -23.58 0.10
N SER A 40 0.54 -23.98 1.30
CA SER A 40 0.13 -25.37 1.53
C SER A 40 -1.39 -25.41 1.57
N ASP A 41 -2.01 -26.42 0.96
CA ASP A 41 -3.47 -26.58 0.87
C ASP A 41 -4.20 -26.59 2.22
N GLU A 42 -3.47 -26.66 3.35
CA GLU A 42 -4.01 -26.74 4.70
C GLU A 42 -3.53 -25.64 5.66
N HIS A 43 -2.58 -24.77 5.29
CA HIS A 43 -2.12 -23.67 6.16
C HIS A 43 -1.90 -22.38 5.37
N ARG A 44 -2.50 -21.30 5.89
CA ARG A 44 -2.32 -19.89 5.44
C ARG A 44 -0.84 -19.58 5.22
N PRO A 45 -0.50 -18.72 4.23
CA PRO A 45 0.89 -18.44 3.87
C PRO A 45 1.71 -18.09 5.10
N SER A 46 2.68 -18.93 5.41
CA SER A 46 3.68 -18.69 6.46
C SER A 46 5.00 -18.37 5.79
N GLY A 47 5.46 -17.13 5.95
CA GLY A 47 6.70 -16.64 5.38
C GLY A 47 6.46 -15.83 4.12
N GLY A 48 6.76 -14.55 4.21
CA GLY A 48 6.81 -13.61 3.11
C GLY A 48 5.86 -12.42 3.26
N TYR A 49 6.18 -11.33 2.58
CA TYR A 49 5.41 -10.09 2.55
C TYR A 49 5.53 -9.42 1.18
N SER A 50 4.50 -8.72 0.73
CA SER A 50 4.51 -7.94 -0.52
C SER A 50 4.73 -6.45 -0.26
N THR A 51 5.42 -5.81 -1.20
CA THR A 51 5.70 -4.38 -1.20
C THR A 51 5.34 -3.78 -2.56
N LEU A 52 4.47 -2.76 -2.57
CA LEU A 52 4.22 -1.90 -3.72
C LEU A 52 4.97 -0.58 -3.55
N ILE A 53 5.77 -0.21 -4.56
CA ILE A 53 6.59 1.00 -4.57
C ILE A 53 6.17 1.87 -5.75
N LEU A 54 5.67 3.07 -5.45
CA LEU A 54 5.46 4.12 -6.44
C LEU A 54 6.63 5.09 -6.37
N THR A 55 7.45 5.12 -7.42
CA THR A 55 8.52 6.11 -7.56
C THR A 55 7.99 7.32 -8.32
N LEU A 56 8.14 8.50 -7.73
CA LEU A 56 7.70 9.78 -8.29
C LEU A 56 8.82 10.45 -9.10
N ASP A 57 8.47 11.45 -9.88
CA ASP A 57 9.36 12.20 -10.78
C ASP A 57 10.52 12.91 -10.07
N ASP A 58 10.34 13.28 -8.80
CA ASP A 58 11.40 13.87 -7.99
C ASP A 58 12.26 12.82 -7.25
N GLY A 59 12.02 11.54 -7.48
CA GLY A 59 12.71 10.41 -6.84
C GLY A 59 12.13 10.00 -5.48
N THR A 60 11.11 10.71 -4.97
CA THR A 60 10.38 10.27 -3.77
C THR A 60 9.72 8.93 -4.03
N LYS A 61 9.75 8.04 -3.04
CA LYS A 61 9.03 6.76 -3.09
C LYS A 61 7.87 6.77 -2.11
N PHE A 62 6.70 6.39 -2.60
CA PHE A 62 5.56 6.03 -1.75
C PHE A 62 5.48 4.51 -1.71
N VAL A 63 5.56 3.94 -0.52
CA VAL A 63 5.70 2.49 -0.31
C VAL A 63 4.52 1.99 0.51
N ALA A 64 3.78 1.02 -0.03
CA ALA A 64 2.82 0.22 0.71
C ALA A 64 3.41 -1.17 0.94
N GLN A 65 3.46 -1.61 2.18
CA GLN A 65 4.17 -2.83 2.56
C GLN A 65 3.36 -3.63 3.57
N GLU A 66 3.18 -4.91 3.32
CA GLU A 66 2.64 -5.86 4.29
C GLU A 66 3.55 -5.98 5.53
N ALA A 67 2.97 -6.24 6.70
CA ALA A 67 3.75 -6.53 7.90
C ALA A 67 4.54 -7.84 7.74
N ASP A 68 5.79 -7.83 8.21
CA ASP A 68 6.62 -9.03 8.22
C ASP A 68 6.02 -10.12 9.14
N GLY A 69 6.14 -11.38 8.71
CA GLY A 69 5.58 -12.55 9.38
C GLY A 69 4.27 -13.09 8.79
N GLY A 70 3.68 -12.40 7.81
CA GLY A 70 2.45 -12.83 7.14
C GLY A 70 1.30 -13.10 8.13
N CYS A 71 0.49 -14.12 7.85
CA CYS A 71 -0.71 -14.46 8.64
C CYS A 71 -0.40 -15.22 9.95
N ALA A 72 0.87 -15.29 10.38
CA ALA A 72 1.29 -16.03 11.56
C ALA A 72 1.45 -15.11 12.80
N CYS A 73 0.94 -15.59 13.94
CA CYS A 73 1.14 -15.03 15.28
C CYS A 73 0.85 -13.52 15.44
N SER A 74 -0.43 -13.16 15.47
CA SER A 74 -0.93 -11.89 16.02
C SER A 74 -0.59 -10.62 15.24
N ASN A 75 0.04 -10.72 14.08
CA ASN A 75 0.03 -9.70 13.03
C ASN A 75 -1.07 -10.11 12.06
N GLY A 76 -1.97 -9.20 11.69
CA GLY A 76 -3.13 -9.60 10.90
C GLY A 76 -2.73 -10.14 9.52
N CYS A 77 -3.64 -10.87 8.89
CA CYS A 77 -3.40 -11.50 7.59
C CYS A 77 -3.73 -10.49 6.49
N PHE A 78 -2.76 -9.70 6.03
CA PHE A 78 -2.96 -8.65 5.05
C PHE A 78 -2.12 -8.86 3.80
N SER A 79 -2.69 -8.53 2.66
CA SER A 79 -2.01 -8.51 1.37
C SER A 79 -1.89 -7.08 0.85
N VAL A 80 -0.84 -6.76 0.09
CA VAL A 80 -0.75 -5.54 -0.72
C VAL A 80 -0.82 -5.97 -2.17
N GLU A 81 -2.03 -5.98 -2.73
CA GLU A 81 -2.27 -6.43 -4.09
C GLU A 81 -2.41 -5.21 -5.01
N PRO A 82 -1.49 -4.99 -5.97
CA PRO A 82 -1.61 -3.90 -6.92
C PRO A 82 -2.82 -4.12 -7.84
N SER A 83 -3.53 -3.04 -8.14
CA SER A 83 -4.71 -3.10 -8.98
C SER A 83 -4.35 -3.47 -10.43
N GLU A 84 -5.28 -4.15 -11.12
CA GLU A 84 -5.07 -4.59 -12.50
C GLU A 84 -4.78 -3.39 -13.42
N GLY A 85 -3.69 -3.49 -14.18
CA GLY A 85 -3.31 -2.47 -15.16
C GLY A 85 -2.77 -1.17 -14.54
N ILE A 86 -2.36 -1.18 -13.26
CA ILE A 86 -1.75 -0.02 -12.57
C ILE A 86 -0.58 0.60 -13.34
N SER A 87 0.15 -0.20 -14.13
CA SER A 87 1.25 0.27 -14.98
C SER A 87 0.84 1.32 -16.01
N ARG A 88 -0.45 1.42 -16.37
CA ARG A 88 -0.99 2.48 -17.24
C ARG A 88 -0.91 3.87 -16.63
N LEU A 89 -0.71 3.96 -15.31
CA LEU A 89 -0.59 5.22 -14.58
C LEU A 89 0.82 5.82 -14.66
N ILE A 90 1.81 5.08 -15.18
CA ILE A 90 3.16 5.60 -15.40
C ILE A 90 3.10 6.79 -16.36
N GLY A 91 3.68 7.91 -15.95
CA GLY A 91 3.65 9.19 -16.66
C GLY A 91 2.45 10.07 -16.32
N ALA A 92 1.49 9.59 -15.51
CA ALA A 92 0.34 10.39 -15.09
C ALA A 92 0.66 11.25 -13.85
N THR A 93 0.15 12.48 -13.84
CA THR A 93 0.27 13.41 -12.69
C THR A 93 -0.84 13.14 -11.70
N ILE A 94 -0.51 12.89 -10.43
CA ILE A 94 -1.49 12.68 -9.36
C ILE A 94 -2.09 14.03 -8.95
N LEU A 95 -3.41 14.12 -8.98
CA LEU A 95 -4.19 15.30 -8.63
C LEU A 95 -4.74 15.24 -7.20
N ASN A 96 -4.99 14.02 -6.70
CA ASN A 96 -5.45 13.78 -5.33
C ASN A 96 -5.34 12.29 -5.00
N ALA A 97 -5.45 11.94 -3.71
CA ALA A 97 -5.58 10.57 -3.26
C ALA A 97 -6.66 10.42 -2.18
N THR A 98 -7.28 9.24 -2.12
CA THR A 98 -8.32 8.91 -1.14
C THR A 98 -8.19 7.47 -0.73
N VAL A 99 -8.57 7.18 0.51
CA VAL A 99 -8.56 5.83 1.08
C VAL A 99 -10.00 5.43 1.34
N ASP A 100 -10.35 4.23 0.88
CA ASP A 100 -11.64 3.63 1.14
C ASP A 100 -11.46 2.43 2.07
N GLU A 101 -12.09 2.49 3.25
CA GLU A 101 -12.10 1.39 4.21
C GLU A 101 -13.51 0.80 4.27
N HIS A 102 -13.61 -0.51 4.03
CA HIS A 102 -14.85 -1.25 4.10
C HIS A 102 -14.72 -2.40 5.10
N LYS A 103 -15.42 -2.28 6.23
CA LYS A 103 -15.52 -3.36 7.21
C LYS A 103 -16.31 -4.53 6.62
N THR A 104 -15.74 -5.72 6.68
CA THR A 104 -16.32 -6.94 6.09
C THR A 104 -16.98 -7.85 7.12
N ASP A 105 -16.88 -7.52 8.42
CA ASP A 105 -17.63 -8.18 9.48
C ASP A 105 -18.32 -7.21 10.43
N ASP A 106 -19.30 -7.74 11.18
CA ASP A 106 -20.11 -6.97 12.13
C ASP A 106 -19.34 -6.55 13.39
N TYR A 107 -18.20 -7.19 13.65
CA TYR A 107 -17.34 -6.91 14.81
C TYR A 107 -16.36 -5.77 14.53
N GLY A 108 -16.15 -5.44 13.25
CA GLY A 108 -15.19 -4.45 12.79
C GLY A 108 -13.75 -4.93 12.86
N ASP A 109 -13.56 -6.24 12.96
CA ASP A 109 -12.25 -6.88 13.06
C ASP A 109 -11.70 -7.19 11.66
N SER A 110 -12.53 -7.26 10.62
CA SER A 110 -12.09 -7.46 9.24
C SER A 110 -12.42 -6.25 8.36
N ALA A 111 -11.48 -5.87 7.49
CA ALA A 111 -11.72 -4.81 6.50
C ALA A 111 -10.95 -5.04 5.19
N VAL A 112 -11.48 -4.42 4.13
CA VAL A 112 -10.78 -4.17 2.87
C VAL A 112 -10.45 -2.68 2.84
N ILE A 113 -9.17 -2.35 2.71
CA ILE A 113 -8.67 -0.99 2.58
C ILE A 113 -8.10 -0.81 1.18
N LYS A 114 -8.52 0.25 0.50
CA LYS A 114 -8.13 0.57 -0.87
C LYS A 114 -7.58 1.97 -0.97
N LEU A 115 -6.44 2.13 -1.64
CA LEU A 115 -5.93 3.46 -1.98
C LEU A 115 -6.29 3.78 -3.43
N PHE A 116 -6.92 4.93 -3.62
CA PHE A 116 -7.23 5.47 -4.93
C PHE A 116 -6.45 6.76 -5.19
N VAL A 117 -6.05 6.96 -6.45
CA VAL A 117 -5.52 8.23 -6.95
C VAL A 117 -6.38 8.79 -8.06
N TYR A 118 -6.51 10.10 -8.09
CA TYR A 118 -7.03 10.84 -9.23
C TYR A 118 -5.83 11.32 -10.02
N VAL A 119 -5.80 11.08 -11.33
CA VAL A 119 -4.67 11.48 -12.17
C VAL A 119 -5.13 12.30 -13.37
N GLU A 120 -4.24 13.16 -13.86
CA GLU A 120 -4.50 14.00 -15.03
C GLU A 120 -4.75 13.13 -16.28
N GLY A 121 -5.74 13.53 -17.09
CA GLY A 121 -6.07 12.85 -18.34
C GLY A 121 -6.89 11.56 -18.20
N LEU A 122 -7.16 11.08 -16.98
CA LEU A 122 -8.06 9.96 -16.72
C LEU A 122 -9.32 10.42 -15.97
N THR A 123 -10.45 9.86 -16.36
CA THR A 123 -11.72 10.12 -15.68
C THR A 123 -11.90 9.16 -14.51
N GLY A 124 -12.16 9.71 -13.32
CA GLY A 124 -12.48 8.95 -12.12
C GLY A 124 -11.26 8.47 -11.34
N ALA A 125 -11.53 7.93 -10.15
CA ALA A 125 -10.53 7.37 -9.25
C ALA A 125 -9.90 6.11 -9.86
N GLN A 126 -8.58 6.00 -9.74
CA GLN A 126 -7.79 4.84 -10.16
C GLN A 126 -7.31 4.12 -8.90
N GLU A 127 -7.69 2.86 -8.74
CA GLU A 127 -7.21 2.05 -7.63
C GLU A 127 -5.71 1.78 -7.82
N LEU A 128 -4.91 1.99 -6.76
CA LEU A 128 -3.50 1.64 -6.74
C LEU A 128 -3.31 0.23 -6.19
N PHE A 129 -3.86 -0.03 -5.02
CA PHE A 129 -3.82 -1.33 -4.39
C PHE A 129 -5.01 -1.52 -3.47
N SER A 130 -5.23 -2.77 -3.12
CA SER A 130 -6.13 -3.18 -2.05
C SER A 130 -5.40 -4.04 -1.04
N SER A 131 -5.85 -3.94 0.21
CA SER A 131 -5.39 -4.75 1.32
C SER A 131 -6.59 -5.26 2.09
N GLU A 132 -6.72 -6.57 2.20
CA GLU A 132 -7.77 -7.24 2.96
C GLU A 132 -7.16 -7.97 4.14
N GLY A 133 -7.77 -7.84 5.32
CA GLY A 133 -7.34 -8.64 6.47
C GLY A 133 -8.08 -8.32 7.75
N THR A 134 -7.53 -8.85 8.85
CA THR A 134 -8.13 -8.79 10.20
C THR A 134 -7.27 -7.95 11.14
N ASP A 135 -7.83 -6.92 11.77
CA ASP A 135 -7.20 -6.18 12.86
C ASP A 135 -7.01 -7.12 14.07
N ASN A 136 -5.81 -7.13 14.62
CA ASN A 136 -5.47 -7.91 15.82
C ASN A 136 -5.52 -7.07 17.11
N GLY A 137 -5.84 -5.77 17.01
CA GLY A 137 -5.99 -4.83 18.11
C GLY A 137 -4.68 -4.38 18.77
N TYR A 138 -3.51 -4.92 18.38
CA TYR A 138 -2.20 -4.57 18.94
C TYR A 138 -1.25 -3.91 17.93
N TYR A 139 -1.28 -4.34 16.67
CA TYR A 139 -0.41 -3.87 15.58
C TYR A 139 -1.20 -3.23 14.42
N GLY A 140 -2.52 -3.08 14.58
CA GLY A 140 -3.43 -2.51 13.57
C GLY A 140 -3.61 -3.43 12.37
N TRP A 141 -3.96 -2.83 11.23
CA TRP A 141 -4.32 -3.52 9.98
C TRP A 141 -3.14 -4.15 9.22
N GLY A 142 -2.02 -4.46 9.87
CA GLY A 142 -0.95 -5.33 9.33
C GLY A 142 -0.38 -4.98 7.94
N TYR A 143 -0.51 -3.73 7.50
CA TYR A 143 0.31 -3.13 6.45
C TYR A 143 0.70 -1.71 6.86
N HIS A 144 1.73 -1.18 6.22
CA HIS A 144 2.33 0.09 6.56
C HIS A 144 2.56 0.92 5.29
N LEU A 145 2.29 2.22 5.40
CA LEU A 145 2.61 3.20 4.37
C LEU A 145 3.84 4.00 4.77
N PHE A 146 4.72 4.23 3.80
CA PHE A 146 5.92 5.03 3.98
C PHE A 146 6.13 6.01 2.83
N VAL A 147 6.77 7.13 3.16
CA VAL A 147 7.32 8.08 2.20
C VAL A 147 8.83 8.11 2.41
N GLU A 148 9.59 7.85 1.35
CA GLU A 148 11.04 7.89 1.34
C GLU A 148 11.48 9.05 0.44
N ALA A 149 12.09 10.09 1.02
CA ALA A 149 12.54 11.24 0.26
C ALA A 149 13.72 10.91 -0.66
N ALA A 150 13.78 11.54 -1.83
CA ALA A 150 14.94 11.47 -2.71
C ALA A 150 16.19 12.01 -2.00
N SER A 151 17.30 11.29 -2.17
CA SER A 151 18.62 11.60 -1.58
C SER A 151 19.49 12.45 -2.49
#